data_AF-A0A9E7M9T7-F1
#
_entry.id   AF-A0A9E7M9T7-F1
#
_cell.length_a   1.000
_cell.length_b   1.000
_cell.length_c   1.000
_cell.angle_alpha   90.00
_cell.angle_beta   90.00
_cell.angle_gamma   90.00
#
_symmetry.space_group_name_H-M   'P 1'
#
loop_
_entity.id
_entity.type
_entity.pdbx_description
1 polymer ?
#
loop_
_entity_poly.entity_id
_entity_poly.type
_entity_poly.pdbx_seq_one_letter_code
_entity_poly.pdbx_strand_id
1 'polypeptide(L)'
;MIDLLGYILDSIVIVLGGLLSVVAWKAYKKSGMKSILLLLLAFLMFTIKKIIENFHLLNGTVSLDIIDITSTTLELGILLLFFVALVKRD
;
A
#
# COMPACT_ATOMS: atom_id res chain seq x y z
N MET A 1 -17.22 6.64 -18.59
CA MET A 1 -17.88 6.97 -17.30
C MET A 1 -17.36 6.11 -16.15
N ILE A 2 -17.01 4.84 -16.41
CA ILE A 2 -16.37 3.93 -15.44
C ILE A 2 -14.96 4.41 -15.05
N ASP A 3 -14.21 5.00 -15.99
CA ASP A 3 -12.81 5.41 -15.74
C ASP A 3 -12.71 6.53 -14.69
N LEU A 4 -13.57 7.55 -14.76
CA LEU A 4 -13.57 8.67 -13.80
C LEU A 4 -13.78 8.20 -12.36
N LEU A 5 -14.72 7.27 -12.17
CA LEU A 5 -15.06 6.71 -10.86
C LEU A 5 -13.90 5.85 -10.32
N GLY A 6 -13.26 5.07 -11.19
CA GLY A 6 -12.04 4.33 -10.87
C GLY A 6 -10.89 5.24 -10.43
N TYR A 7 -10.62 6.33 -11.17
CA TYR A 7 -9.58 7.29 -10.81
C TYR A 7 -9.82 7.99 -9.48
N ILE A 8 -11.07 8.39 -9.22
CA ILE A 8 -11.43 9.04 -7.94
C ILE A 8 -11.21 8.04 -6.79
N LEU A 9 -11.63 6.80 -6.96
CA LEU A 9 -11.49 5.78 -5.93
C LEU A 9 -10.01 5.46 -5.66
N ASP A 10 -9.20 5.27 -6.69
CA ASP A 10 -7.77 5.00 -6.52
C ASP A 10 -7.03 6.17 -5.87
N SER A 11 -7.37 7.41 -6.25
CA SER A 11 -6.83 8.61 -5.62
C SER A 11 -7.17 8.67 -4.12
N ILE A 12 -8.43 8.39 -3.76
CA ILE A 12 -8.86 8.32 -2.35
C ILE A 12 -8.08 7.25 -1.60
N VAL A 13 -7.91 6.06 -2.20
CA VAL A 13 -7.17 4.94 -1.60
C VAL A 13 -5.70 5.30 -1.36
N ILE A 14 -5.05 5.98 -2.30
CA ILE A 14 -3.67 6.46 -2.16
C ILE A 14 -3.56 7.47 -1.00
N VAL A 15 -4.49 8.43 -0.92
CA VAL A 15 -4.53 9.41 0.16
C VAL A 15 -4.75 8.74 1.52
N LEU A 16 -5.67 7.77 1.61
CA LEU A 16 -5.91 7.01 2.83
C LEU A 16 -4.68 6.18 3.24
N GLY A 17 -4.01 5.52 2.29
CA GLY A 17 -2.78 4.78 2.56
C GLY A 17 -1.65 5.66 3.10
N GLY A 18 -1.50 6.86 2.54
CA GLY A 18 -0.58 7.89 3.05
C GLY A 18 -0.94 8.35 4.46
N LEU A 19 -2.21 8.65 4.72
CA LEU A 19 -2.68 9.05 6.06
C LEU A 19 -2.45 7.95 7.10
N LEU A 20 -2.79 6.70 6.78
CA LEU A 20 -2.57 5.55 7.65
C LEU A 20 -1.09 5.35 7.93
N SER A 21 -0.22 5.57 6.94
CA SER A 21 1.23 5.54 7.14
C SER A 21 1.67 6.62 8.13
N VAL A 22 1.18 7.86 8.00
CA VAL A 22 1.52 8.95 8.96
C VAL A 22 1.02 8.63 10.37
N VAL A 23 -0.19 8.08 10.50
CA VAL A 23 -0.76 7.68 11.79
C VAL A 23 0.06 6.55 12.41
N ALA A 24 0.42 5.52 11.63
CA ALA A 24 1.27 4.42 12.06
C ALA A 24 2.65 4.93 12.52
N TRP A 25 3.27 5.87 11.80
CA TRP A 25 4.53 6.49 12.22
C TRP A 25 4.41 7.21 13.56
N LYS A 26 3.37 8.03 13.74
CA LYS A 26 3.11 8.72 15.01
C LYS A 26 2.88 7.73 16.16
N ALA A 27 2.13 6.66 15.91
CA ALA A 27 1.89 5.60 16.89
C ALA A 27 3.18 4.86 17.24
N TYR A 28 4.01 4.52 16.24
CA TYR A 28 5.31 3.88 16.45
C TYR A 28 6.23 4.75 17.31
N LYS A 29 6.32 6.05 17.02
CA LYS A 29 7.14 6.98 17.80
C LYS A 29 6.70 7.05 19.28
N LYS A 30 5.40 6.90 19.56
CA LYS A 30 4.85 6.93 20.92
C LYS A 30 5.04 5.62 21.68
N SER A 31 4.92 4.49 20.99
CA SER A 31 4.80 3.17 21.61
C SER A 31 6.08 2.32 21.51
N GLY A 32 6.91 2.53 20.48
CA GLY A 32 8.11 1.72 20.22
C GLY A 32 7.83 0.27 19.80
N MET A 33 6.56 -0.14 19.68
CA MET A 33 6.17 -1.50 19.29
C MET A 33 6.58 -1.79 17.84
N LYS A 34 7.30 -2.90 17.64
CA LYS A 34 7.78 -3.33 16.32
C LYS A 34 6.63 -3.67 15.36
N SER A 35 5.49 -4.12 15.88
CA SER A 35 4.28 -4.38 15.11
C SER A 35 3.76 -3.15 14.38
N ILE A 36 3.83 -1.97 15.00
CA ILE A 36 3.39 -0.72 14.38
C ILE A 36 4.32 -0.31 13.24
N LEU A 37 5.62 -0.60 13.34
CA LEU A 37 6.58 -0.39 12.25
C LEU A 37 6.27 -1.31 11.06
N LEU A 38 5.92 -2.57 11.32
CA LEU A 38 5.48 -3.48 10.25
C LEU A 38 4.18 -3.01 9.59
N LEU A 39 3.25 -2.47 10.38
CA LEU A 39 2.02 -1.88 9.88
C LEU A 39 2.29 -0.65 9.00
N LEU A 40 3.20 0.23 9.44
CA LEU A 40 3.68 1.36 8.65
C LEU A 40 4.26 0.90 7.31
N LEU A 41 5.13 -0.12 7.34
CA LEU A 41 5.75 -0.65 6.13
C LEU A 41 4.70 -1.25 5.19
N ALA A 42 3.69 -1.94 5.74
CA ALA A 42 2.57 -2.49 4.97
C ALA A 42 1.76 -1.38 4.28
N PHE A 43 1.42 -0.29 4.99
CA PHE A 43 0.70 0.85 4.40
C PHE A 43 1.54 1.58 3.34
N LEU A 44 2.85 1.71 3.55
CA LEU A 44 3.75 2.29 2.56
C LEU A 44 3.83 1.41 1.30
N MET A 45 4.04 0.11 1.44
CA MET A 45 4.04 -0.82 0.31
C MET A 45 2.70 -0.80 -0.43
N PHE A 46 1.58 -0.74 0.29
CA PHE A 46 0.26 -0.64 -0.31
C PHE A 46 0.07 0.65 -1.11
N THR A 47 0.51 1.78 -0.56
CA THR A 47 0.44 3.08 -1.26
C THR A 47 1.32 3.06 -2.52
N ILE A 48 2.54 2.53 -2.42
CA ILE A 48 3.46 2.38 -3.57
C ILE A 48 2.87 1.44 -4.63
N LYS A 49 2.32 0.29 -4.22
CA LYS A 49 1.62 -0.65 -5.11
C LYS A 49 0.54 0.08 -5.91
N LYS A 50 -0.30 0.86 -5.23
CA LYS A 50 -1.38 1.62 -5.87
C LYS A 50 -0.88 2.69 -6.82
N ILE A 51 0.25 3.33 -6.52
CA ILE A 51 0.90 4.27 -7.44
C ILE A 51 1.41 3.54 -8.69
N ILE A 52 2.06 2.38 -8.54
CA ILE A 52 2.56 1.55 -9.66
C ILE A 52 1.40 1.06 -10.52
N GLU A 53 0.34 0.55 -9.88
CA GLU A 53 -0.91 0.17 -10.53
C GLU A 53 -1.55 1.34 -11.27
N ASN A 54 -1.33 2.59 -10.88
CA ASN A 54 -1.85 3.74 -11.62
C ASN A 54 -0.85 4.32 -12.62
N PHE A 55 0.43 3.92 -12.56
CA PHE A 55 1.50 4.45 -13.40
C PHE A 55 1.39 3.96 -14.87
N HIS A 56 0.80 2.78 -15.09
CA HIS A 56 0.51 2.27 -16.45
C HIS A 56 -0.40 3.21 -17.27
N LEU A 57 -1.19 4.04 -16.57
CA LEU A 57 -2.08 5.03 -17.19
C LEU A 57 -1.31 6.25 -17.72
N LEU A 58 -0.10 6.49 -17.20
CA LEU A 58 0.73 7.65 -17.56
C LEU A 58 1.81 7.31 -18.59
N ASN A 59 2.39 6.10 -18.51
CA ASN A 59 3.44 5.63 -19.41
C ASN A 59 3.07 4.23 -19.93
N GLY A 60 2.44 4.16 -21.10
CA GLY A 60 2.02 2.91 -21.76
C GLY A 60 3.16 2.03 -22.29
N THR A 61 4.36 2.14 -21.71
CA THR A 61 5.57 1.41 -22.11
C THR A 61 5.82 0.15 -21.31
N VAL A 62 5.09 -0.08 -20.22
CA VAL A 62 5.25 -1.28 -19.36
C VAL A 62 4.10 -2.25 -19.65
N SER A 63 4.43 -3.52 -19.94
CA SER A 63 3.44 -4.56 -20.23
C SER A 63 2.54 -4.84 -19.03
N LEU A 64 1.22 -4.89 -19.25
CA LEU A 64 0.20 -5.15 -18.23
C LEU A 64 0.48 -6.43 -17.42
N ASP A 65 0.92 -7.51 -18.09
CA ASP A 65 1.22 -8.79 -17.42
C ASP A 65 2.29 -8.66 -16.32
N ILE A 66 3.33 -7.85 -16.55
CA ILE A 66 4.39 -7.63 -15.55
C ILE A 66 3.85 -6.81 -14.39
N ILE A 67 2.97 -5.85 -14.65
CA ILE A 67 2.33 -5.02 -13.63
C ILE A 67 1.41 -5.87 -12.77
N ASP A 68 0.61 -6.75 -13.36
CA ASP A 68 -0.30 -7.65 -12.66
C ASP A 68 0.46 -8.64 -11.76
N ILE A 69 1.53 -9.26 -12.26
CA ILE A 69 2.39 -10.16 -11.48
C ILE A 69 3.05 -9.39 -10.33
N THR A 70 3.60 -8.20 -10.60
CA THR A 70 4.27 -7.37 -9.59
C THR A 70 3.27 -6.90 -8.53
N SER A 71 2.09 -6.46 -8.94
CA SER A 71 0.99 -6.05 -8.08
C SER A 71 0.56 -7.18 -7.15
N THR A 72 0.30 -8.37 -7.71
CA THR A 72 -0.10 -9.55 -6.94
C THR A 72 0.98 -9.96 -5.95
N THR A 73 2.25 -9.90 -6.35
CA THR A 73 3.39 -10.22 -5.47
C THR A 73 3.51 -9.22 -4.32
N LEU A 74 3.36 -7.93 -4.60
CA LEU A 74 3.35 -6.87 -3.58
C LEU A 74 2.19 -7.08 -2.60
N GLU A 75 1.01 -7.44 -3.11
CA GLU A 75 -0.17 -7.69 -2.28
C GLU A 75 0.03 -8.85 -1.31
N LEU A 76 0.63 -9.96 -1.76
CA LEU A 76 1.02 -11.05 -0.88
C LEU A 76 2.04 -10.62 0.19
N GLY A 77 3.02 -9.80 -0.20
CA GLY A 77 3.99 -9.23 0.75
C GLY A 77 3.35 -8.32 1.80
N ILE A 78 2.41 -7.47 1.38
CA ILE A 78 1.63 -6.58 2.26
C ILE A 78 0.79 -7.41 3.24
N LEU A 79 0.10 -8.44 2.77
CA LEU A 79 -0.68 -9.35 3.62
C LEU A 79 0.19 -10.05 4.66
N LEU A 80 1.38 -10.52 4.26
CA LEU A 80 2.34 -11.10 5.20
C LEU A 80 2.78 -10.08 6.25
N LEU A 81 3.06 -8.84 5.87
CA LEU A 81 3.42 -7.79 6.82
C LEU A 81 2.29 -7.49 7.80
N PHE A 82 1.04 -7.39 7.33
CA PHE A 82 -0.13 -7.23 8.19
C PHE A 82 -0.29 -8.40 9.15
N PHE A 83 -0.14 -9.63 8.65
CA PHE A 83 -0.28 -10.82 9.48
C PHE A 83 0.80 -10.86 10.56
N VAL A 84 2.06 -10.62 10.19
CA VAL A 84 3.17 -10.56 11.15
C VAL A 84 2.97 -9.41 12.14
N ALA A 85 2.49 -8.25 11.70
CA ALA A 85 2.18 -7.12 12.57
C ALA A 85 1.07 -7.46 13.58
N LEU A 86 0.04 -8.20 13.18
CA LEU A 86 -1.06 -8.64 14.04
C LEU A 86 -0.64 -9.73 15.02
N VAL A 87 0.19 -10.68 14.58
CA VAL A 87 0.65 -11.82 15.40
C VAL A 87 1.74 -11.39 16.38
N LYS A 88 2.65 -10.49 15.98
CA LYS A 88 3.59 -9.86 16.92
C LYS A 88 2.86 -8.88 17.83
N ARG A 89 2.26 -9.42 18.88
CA ARG A 89 1.91 -8.66 20.09
C ARG A 89 3.18 -8.45 20.93
N ASP A 90 4.18 -7.75 20.36
CA ASP A 90 5.20 -7.12 21.21
C ASP A 90 4.51 -6.05 22.08
#